data_AF-A0A935R6Y8-F1
#
_entry.id   AF-A0A935R6Y8-F1
#
_cell.length_a   1.000
_cell.length_b   1.000
_cell.length_c   1.000
_cell.angle_alpha   90.00
_cell.angle_beta   90.00
_cell.angle_gamma   90.00
#
_symmetry.space_group_name_H-M   'P 1'
#
loop_
_entity.id
_entity.type
_entity.pdbx_description
1 polymer ?
#
loop_
_entity_poly.entity_id
_entity_poly.type
_entity_poly.pdbx_seq_one_letter_code
_entity_poly.pdbx_strand_id
1 'polypeptide(L)'
;MSEAATVTLDVCGLPCPAPLLGAKKLIDDLQPGQTLRLISDCPGTADDLFSWAKVTGNVVLGSEKLGTGKSAYLIQRAGGASATPIAHVTLDMRGVSCPGPIVQAKKLLDGMQTGEVLQLVSDCPGSADDITSWARAGAAELLFAHESGRGVHEFYLRRT
;
A
#
# COMPACT_ATOMS: atom_id res chain seq x y z
N MET A 1 -23.28 16.15 5.94
CA MET A 1 -22.90 14.93 5.20
C MET A 1 -21.66 14.40 5.88
N SER A 2 -21.82 13.42 6.77
CA SER A 2 -20.75 12.92 7.63
C SER A 2 -19.93 11.90 6.82
N GLU A 3 -18.73 12.27 6.37
CA GLU A 3 -17.77 11.30 5.83
C GLU A 3 -17.36 10.36 6.96
N ALA A 4 -17.94 9.16 6.96
CA ALA A 4 -17.60 8.12 7.91
C ALA A 4 -16.16 7.68 7.64
N ALA A 5 -15.26 7.99 8.57
CA ALA A 5 -13.90 7.47 8.52
C ALA A 5 -13.92 5.95 8.57
N THR A 6 -13.17 5.29 7.68
CA THR A 6 -13.07 3.83 7.66
C THR A 6 -12.48 3.28 8.96
N VAL A 7 -11.47 3.98 9.49
CA VAL A 7 -10.83 3.63 10.76
C VAL A 7 -10.64 4.88 11.61
N THR A 8 -10.84 4.74 12.93
CA THR A 8 -10.61 5.83 13.90
C THR A 8 -9.49 5.42 14.85
N LEU A 9 -8.55 6.34 15.08
CA LEU A 9 -7.41 6.18 15.97
C LEU A 9 -7.37 7.34 16.97
N ASP A 10 -7.47 7.04 18.26
CA ASP A 10 -7.30 8.01 19.35
C ASP A 10 -5.89 7.87 19.93
N VAL A 11 -5.13 8.97 19.87
CA VAL A 11 -3.75 9.10 20.37
C VAL A 11 -3.63 10.19 21.44
N CYS A 12 -4.74 10.60 22.05
CA CYS A 12 -4.72 11.57 23.14
C CYS A 12 -3.87 11.09 24.32
N GLY A 13 -3.13 12.01 24.94
CA GLY A 13 -2.27 11.74 26.09
C GLY A 13 -0.92 11.09 25.75
N LEU A 14 -0.62 10.87 24.46
CA LEU A 14 0.68 10.35 24.04
C LEU A 14 1.68 11.48 23.77
N PRO A 15 2.96 11.31 24.17
CA PRO A 15 3.99 12.32 23.91
C PRO A 15 4.33 12.38 22.41
N CYS A 16 4.76 13.56 21.94
CA CYS A 16 5.37 13.68 20.61
C CYS A 16 6.58 12.75 20.51
N PRO A 17 6.75 11.94 19.45
CA PRO A 17 6.04 11.95 18.15
C PRO A 17 4.99 10.83 17.96
N ALA A 18 4.48 10.24 19.05
CA ALA A 18 3.60 9.08 18.98
C ALA A 18 2.33 9.25 18.10
N PRO A 19 1.67 10.43 18.05
CA PRO A 19 0.53 10.65 17.15
C PRO A 19 0.85 10.38 15.67
N LEU A 20 2.01 10.86 15.20
CA LEU A 20 2.42 10.71 13.80
C LEU A 20 2.81 9.25 13.48
N LEU A 21 3.51 8.58 14.40
CA LEU A 21 3.90 7.18 14.23
C LEU A 21 2.68 6.25 14.21
N GLY A 22 1.70 6.51 15.09
CA GLY A 22 0.44 5.78 15.11
C GLY A 22 -0.36 5.98 13.83
N ALA A 23 -0.49 7.24 13.38
CA ALA A 23 -1.16 7.56 12.12
C ALA A 23 -0.48 6.89 10.91
N LYS A 24 0.85 6.93 10.85
CA LYS A 24 1.62 6.29 9.78
C LYS A 24 1.40 4.78 9.74
N LYS A 25 1.56 4.09 10.86
CA LYS A 25 1.40 2.63 10.91
C LYS A 25 0.02 2.21 10.42
N LEU A 26 -1.02 2.90 10.89
CA LEU A 26 -2.38 2.59 10.47
C LEU A 26 -2.63 2.92 9.00
N ILE A 27 -2.16 4.07 8.50
CA ILE A 27 -2.40 4.46 7.10
C ILE A 27 -1.70 3.53 6.11
N ASP A 28 -0.52 2.99 6.48
CA ASP A 28 0.23 2.04 5.65
C ASP A 28 -0.55 0.72 5.49
N ASP A 29 -1.36 0.35 6.48
CA ASP A 29 -2.26 -0.82 6.45
C ASP A 29 -3.62 -0.55 5.74
N LEU A 30 -3.92 0.71 5.37
CA LEU A 30 -5.19 1.08 4.71
C LEU A 30 -5.11 0.95 3.19
N GLN A 31 -6.24 0.54 2.58
CA GLN A 31 -6.39 0.59 1.13
C GLN A 31 -6.50 2.04 0.65
N PRO A 32 -5.95 2.38 -0.53
CA PRO A 32 -6.10 3.70 -1.11
C PRO A 32 -7.55 4.11 -1.26
N GLY A 33 -7.80 5.38 -0.94
CA GLY A 33 -9.15 5.92 -0.87
C GLY A 33 -9.83 5.72 0.49
N GLN A 34 -9.38 4.79 1.34
CA GLN A 34 -9.85 4.69 2.72
C GLN A 34 -9.34 5.86 3.56
N THR A 35 -10.10 6.15 4.60
CA THR A 35 -9.90 7.33 5.45
C THR A 35 -9.62 6.92 6.89
N LEU A 36 -8.57 7.50 7.46
CA LEU A 36 -8.20 7.44 8.86
C LEU A 36 -8.68 8.72 9.56
N ARG A 37 -9.44 8.56 10.64
CA ARG A 37 -9.73 9.65 11.59
C ARG A 37 -8.77 9.56 12.77
N LEU A 38 -7.80 10.46 12.81
CA LEU A 38 -6.85 10.59 13.92
C LEU A 38 -7.38 11.61 14.94
N ILE A 39 -7.50 11.24 16.21
CA ILE A 39 -7.85 12.15 17.31
C ILE A 39 -6.60 12.40 18.15
N SER A 40 -6.18 13.66 18.25
CA SER A 40 -4.99 14.08 19.01
C SER A 40 -5.29 15.31 19.86
N ASP A 41 -4.70 15.38 21.05
CA ASP A 41 -4.69 16.56 21.93
C ASP A 41 -3.39 17.39 21.82
N CYS A 42 -2.48 16.99 20.94
CA CYS A 42 -1.21 17.68 20.74
C CYS A 42 -1.35 18.85 19.74
N PRO A 43 -0.91 20.07 20.10
CA PRO A 43 -1.03 21.26 19.25
C PRO A 43 -0.18 21.17 17.97
N GLY A 44 0.94 20.44 17.99
CA GLY A 44 1.83 20.27 16.83
C GLY A 44 1.36 19.24 15.80
N THR A 45 0.34 18.43 16.14
CA THR A 45 -0.13 17.34 15.26
C THR A 45 -0.62 17.85 13.91
N ALA A 46 -1.22 19.05 13.85
CA ALA A 46 -1.64 19.65 12.58
C ALA A 46 -0.45 19.81 11.62
N ASP A 47 0.58 20.55 12.03
CA ASP A 47 1.73 20.88 11.18
C ASP A 47 2.53 19.63 10.78
N ASP A 48 2.68 18.69 11.70
CA ASP A 48 3.35 17.41 11.46
C ASP A 48 2.58 16.57 10.43
N LEU A 49 1.25 16.48 10.56
CA LEU A 49 0.41 15.73 9.62
C LEU A 49 0.42 16.36 8.23
N PHE A 50 0.28 17.68 8.11
CA PHE A 50 0.29 18.35 6.80
C PHE A 50 1.64 18.21 6.10
N SER A 51 2.74 18.31 6.86
CA SER A 51 4.09 18.12 6.31
C SER A 51 4.31 16.68 5.87
N TRP A 52 3.92 15.72 6.70
CA TRP A 52 4.01 14.29 6.39
C TRP A 52 3.13 13.89 5.20
N ALA A 53 1.91 14.42 5.12
CA ALA A 53 1.00 14.19 4.00
C ALA A 53 1.60 14.66 2.66
N LYS A 54 2.23 15.84 2.64
CA LYS A 54 2.94 16.35 1.45
C LYS A 54 4.08 15.44 0.99
N VAL A 55 4.82 14.84 1.92
CA VAL A 55 5.97 13.97 1.61
C VAL A 55 5.54 12.56 1.22
N THR A 56 4.48 12.04 1.85
CA THR A 56 3.96 10.68 1.59
C THR A 56 2.94 10.61 0.47
N GLY A 57 2.49 11.77 -0.02
CA GLY A 57 1.42 11.90 -0.99
C GLY A 57 0.02 11.81 -0.39
N ASN A 58 -0.13 11.40 0.89
CA ASN A 58 -1.42 11.30 1.59
C ASN A 58 -2.20 12.62 1.56
N VAL A 59 -3.53 12.54 1.66
CA VAL A 59 -4.40 13.72 1.59
C VAL A 59 -5.08 13.93 2.93
N VAL A 60 -4.85 15.08 3.57
CA VAL A 60 -5.65 15.48 4.73
C VAL A 60 -6.94 16.12 4.21
N LEU A 61 -8.06 15.40 4.34
CA LEU A 61 -9.38 15.85 3.87
C LEU A 61 -9.97 16.96 4.74
N GLY A 62 -9.67 16.96 6.03
CA GLY A 62 -10.18 17.98 6.94
C GLY A 62 -9.69 17.82 8.37
N SER A 63 -9.99 18.82 9.20
CA SER A 63 -9.79 18.75 10.64
C SER A 63 -10.99 19.33 11.37
N GLU A 64 -11.32 18.76 12.52
CA GLU A 64 -12.46 19.13 13.36
C GLU A 64 -11.97 19.28 14.81
N LYS A 65 -12.38 20.36 15.49
CA LYS A 65 -12.10 20.53 16.92
C LYS A 65 -13.24 19.90 17.73
N LEU A 66 -12.95 18.85 18.51
CA LEU A 66 -13.96 18.08 19.25
C LEU A 66 -14.35 18.68 20.61
N GLY A 67 -13.76 19.82 21.00
CA GLY A 67 -13.87 20.35 22.37
C GLY A 67 -12.96 19.60 23.33
N THR A 68 -12.58 20.21 24.47
CA THR A 68 -11.57 19.72 25.43
C THR A 68 -10.09 19.75 24.98
N GLY A 69 -9.75 20.57 23.98
CA GLY A 69 -8.36 20.66 23.46
C GLY A 69 -7.99 19.55 22.47
N LYS A 70 -8.94 18.67 22.14
CA LYS A 70 -8.79 17.59 21.16
C LYS A 70 -9.14 18.06 19.75
N SER A 71 -8.36 17.61 18.78
CA SER A 71 -8.57 17.83 17.35
C SER A 71 -8.60 16.48 16.64
N ALA A 72 -9.61 16.29 15.79
CA ALA A 72 -9.71 15.17 14.86
C ALA A 72 -9.20 15.61 13.49
N TYR A 73 -8.45 14.74 12.83
CA TYR A 73 -7.93 14.92 11.48
C TYR A 73 -8.41 13.76 10.62
N LEU A 74 -9.03 14.07 9.48
CA LEU A 74 -9.42 13.07 8.50
C LEU A 74 -8.33 13.01 7.43
N ILE A 75 -7.68 11.86 7.35
CA ILE A 75 -6.55 11.62 6.45
C ILE A 75 -6.96 10.50 5.51
N GLN A 76 -7.05 10.80 4.23
CA GLN A 76 -7.21 9.80 3.19
C GLN A 76 -5.86 9.25 2.80
N ARG A 77 -5.76 7.92 2.75
CA ARG A 77 -4.63 7.26 2.09
C ARG A 77 -4.67 7.69 0.63
N ALA A 78 -3.67 8.46 0.21
CA ALA A 78 -3.58 8.83 -1.19
C ALA A 78 -3.33 7.59 -2.04
N GLY A 79 -3.75 7.67 -3.31
CA GLY A 79 -3.53 6.67 -4.35
C GLY A 79 -2.05 6.36 -4.68
N GLY A 80 -1.11 6.67 -3.79
CA GLY A 80 0.30 6.33 -3.91
C GLY A 80 0.60 4.99 -3.24
N ALA A 81 0.60 3.92 -4.06
CA ALA A 81 1.30 2.66 -3.84
C ALA A 81 0.95 1.83 -2.58
N SER A 82 -0.33 1.58 -2.30
CA SER A 82 -0.73 0.37 -1.53
C SER A 82 -2.17 -0.07 -1.84
N ALA A 83 -2.65 0.15 -3.07
CA ALA A 83 -3.83 -0.56 -3.55
C ALA A 83 -3.26 -1.82 -4.17
N THR A 84 -3.20 -2.89 -3.40
CA THR A 84 -2.98 -4.22 -3.95
C THR A 84 -3.90 -4.39 -5.17
N PRO A 85 -3.34 -4.46 -6.39
CA PRO A 85 -4.16 -4.55 -7.60
C PRO A 85 -5.05 -5.79 -7.51
N ILE A 86 -6.29 -5.70 -7.99
CA ILE A 86 -7.16 -6.87 -8.04
C ILE A 86 -6.57 -7.86 -9.05
N ALA A 87 -6.05 -8.97 -8.54
CA ALA A 87 -5.53 -10.05 -9.36
C ALA A 87 -6.69 -10.83 -9.97
N HIS A 88 -6.62 -11.07 -11.27
CA HIS A 88 -7.51 -11.97 -11.98
C HIS A 88 -7.07 -13.41 -11.77
N VAL A 89 -5.75 -13.62 -11.71
CA VAL A 89 -5.13 -14.92 -11.47
C VAL A 89 -4.06 -14.76 -10.40
N THR A 90 -3.96 -15.74 -9.49
CA THR A 90 -2.93 -15.80 -8.45
C THR A 90 -2.08 -17.05 -8.63
N LEU A 91 -0.76 -16.88 -8.61
CA LEU A 91 0.24 -17.94 -8.73
C LEU A 91 1.18 -17.88 -7.52
N ASP A 92 1.04 -18.85 -6.62
CA ASP A 92 1.92 -19.02 -5.46
C ASP A 92 2.96 -20.10 -5.75
N MET A 93 4.23 -19.70 -5.78
CA MET A 93 5.38 -20.53 -6.12
C MET A 93 6.47 -20.48 -5.04
N ARG A 94 6.09 -20.19 -3.79
CA ARG A 94 7.02 -20.24 -2.64
C ARG A 94 7.65 -21.64 -2.50
N GLY A 95 8.93 -21.70 -2.16
CA GLY A 95 9.68 -22.94 -1.98
C GLY A 95 10.08 -23.65 -3.28
N VAL A 96 9.73 -23.09 -4.45
CA VAL A 96 10.11 -23.67 -5.74
C VAL A 96 11.46 -23.10 -6.17
N SER A 97 12.42 -23.99 -6.44
CA SER A 97 13.76 -23.59 -6.90
C SER A 97 13.72 -22.89 -8.26
N CYS A 98 14.54 -21.85 -8.41
CA CYS A 98 14.70 -21.14 -9.67
C CYS A 98 15.20 -22.12 -10.76
N PRO A 99 14.70 -22.06 -12.01
CA PRO A 99 13.87 -20.99 -12.58
C PRO A 99 12.35 -21.26 -12.54
N GLY A 100 11.88 -22.23 -11.74
CA GLY A 100 10.48 -22.66 -11.72
C GLY A 100 9.42 -21.54 -11.64
N PRO A 101 9.52 -20.59 -10.68
CA PRO A 101 8.53 -19.52 -10.52
C PRO A 101 8.36 -18.65 -11.77
N ILE A 102 9.47 -18.27 -12.41
CA ILE A 102 9.50 -17.35 -13.55
C ILE A 102 9.02 -18.04 -14.83
N VAL A 103 9.37 -19.31 -15.03
CA VAL A 103 8.89 -20.09 -16.18
C VAL A 103 7.37 -20.28 -16.10
N GLN A 104 6.83 -20.63 -14.93
CA GLN A 104 5.39 -20.82 -14.75
C GLN A 104 4.62 -19.51 -14.84
N ALA A 105 5.13 -18.43 -14.22
CA ALA A 105 4.53 -17.10 -14.31
C ALA A 105 4.45 -16.61 -15.75
N LYS A 106 5.51 -16.79 -16.54
CA LYS A 106 5.52 -16.44 -17.96
C LYS A 106 4.51 -17.24 -18.77
N LYS A 107 4.48 -18.56 -18.58
CA LYS A 107 3.52 -19.45 -19.26
C LYS A 107 2.07 -19.06 -18.95
N LEU A 108 1.80 -18.66 -17.72
CA LEU A 108 0.50 -18.20 -17.29
C LEU A 108 0.15 -16.84 -17.92
N LEU A 109 1.06 -15.86 -17.85
CA LEU A 109 0.91 -14.55 -18.50
C LEU A 109 0.65 -14.66 -20.01
N ASP A 110 1.34 -15.57 -20.69
CA ASP A 110 1.17 -15.80 -22.13
C ASP A 110 -0.20 -16.41 -22.49
N GLY A 111 -0.88 -17.04 -21.53
CA GLY A 111 -2.24 -17.56 -21.68
C GLY A 111 -3.34 -16.60 -21.21
N MET A 112 -2.99 -15.46 -20.61
CA MET A 112 -3.94 -14.46 -20.09
C MET A 112 -4.38 -13.47 -21.17
N GLN A 113 -5.55 -12.86 -20.98
CA GLN A 113 -6.04 -11.79 -21.85
C GLN A 113 -5.33 -10.47 -21.56
N THR A 114 -5.11 -9.66 -22.61
CA THR A 114 -4.56 -8.31 -22.45
C THR A 114 -5.42 -7.48 -21.50
N GLY A 115 -4.78 -6.87 -20.51
CA GLY A 115 -5.40 -6.12 -19.43
C GLY A 115 -5.59 -6.91 -18.13
N GLU A 116 -5.53 -8.24 -18.14
CA GLU A 116 -5.64 -9.05 -16.93
C GLU A 116 -4.40 -8.93 -16.04
N VAL A 117 -4.60 -9.09 -14.73
CA VAL A 117 -3.56 -8.92 -13.71
C VAL A 117 -3.23 -10.25 -13.04
N LEU A 118 -1.95 -10.65 -13.08
CA LEU A 118 -1.39 -11.79 -12.37
C LEU A 118 -0.77 -11.34 -11.05
N GLN A 119 -1.16 -11.96 -9.94
CA GLN A 119 -0.39 -11.93 -8.68
C GLN A 119 0.57 -13.12 -8.66
N LEU A 120 1.87 -12.86 -8.59
CA LEU A 120 2.93 -13.85 -8.41
C LEU A 120 3.50 -13.73 -7.00
N VAL A 121 3.43 -14.80 -6.21
CA VAL A 121 4.09 -14.92 -4.90
C VAL A 121 5.30 -15.83 -5.05
N SER A 122 6.50 -15.32 -4.78
CA SER A 122 7.77 -16.02 -4.99
C SER A 122 8.79 -15.67 -3.90
N ASP A 123 9.54 -16.66 -3.44
CA ASP A 123 10.72 -16.48 -2.58
C ASP A 123 12.05 -16.67 -3.33
N CYS A 124 12.01 -16.76 -4.67
CA CYS A 124 13.20 -16.84 -5.50
C CYS A 124 13.86 -15.44 -5.60
N PRO A 125 15.15 -15.29 -5.22
CA PRO A 125 15.83 -14.01 -5.18
C PRO A 125 15.97 -13.34 -6.55
N GLY A 126 16.00 -14.12 -7.63
CA GLY A 126 16.07 -13.62 -9.01
C GLY A 126 14.75 -13.08 -9.56
N SER A 127 13.62 -13.28 -8.85
CA SER A 127 12.30 -12.95 -9.40
C SER A 127 12.14 -11.46 -9.69
N ALA A 128 12.70 -10.57 -8.86
CA ALA A 128 12.60 -9.13 -9.09
C ALA A 128 13.30 -8.68 -10.38
N ASP A 129 14.46 -9.26 -10.69
CA ASP A 129 15.25 -8.91 -11.88
C ASP A 129 14.56 -9.40 -13.17
N ASP A 130 14.01 -10.62 -13.16
CA ASP A 130 13.26 -11.18 -14.28
C ASP A 130 11.99 -10.35 -14.57
N ILE A 131 11.24 -9.99 -13.53
CA ILE A 131 10.02 -9.19 -13.64
C ILE A 131 10.30 -7.80 -14.19
N THR A 132 11.38 -7.16 -13.71
CA THR A 132 11.85 -5.86 -14.23
C THR A 132 12.23 -5.98 -15.71
N SER A 133 12.84 -7.09 -16.09
CA SER A 133 13.22 -7.37 -17.48
C SER A 133 11.99 -7.53 -18.38
N TRP A 134 10.91 -8.16 -17.90
CA TRP A 134 9.65 -8.27 -18.65
C TRP A 134 8.96 -6.93 -18.85
N ALA A 135 8.97 -6.07 -17.83
CA ALA A 135 8.47 -4.70 -17.92
C ALA A 135 9.21 -3.89 -18.98
N ARG A 136 10.55 -4.01 -19.02
CA ARG A 136 11.37 -3.33 -20.05
C ARG A 136 11.17 -3.90 -21.45
N ALA A 137 10.95 -5.21 -21.56
CA ALA A 137 10.71 -5.89 -22.83
C ALA A 137 9.29 -5.66 -23.37
N GLY A 138 8.38 -5.07 -22.59
CA GLY A 138 6.98 -4.87 -22.97
C GLY A 138 6.17 -6.17 -23.01
N ALA A 139 6.59 -7.21 -22.27
CA ALA A 139 5.88 -8.48 -22.19
C ALA A 139 4.77 -8.49 -21.11
N ALA A 140 4.93 -7.66 -20.08
CA ALA A 140 3.96 -7.41 -19.03
C ALA A 140 4.31 -6.08 -18.34
N GLU A 141 3.35 -5.44 -17.70
CA GLU A 141 3.56 -4.21 -16.94
C GLU A 141 3.50 -4.48 -15.44
N LEU A 142 4.53 -4.05 -14.71
CA LEU A 142 4.56 -4.18 -13.25
C LEU A 142 3.70 -3.10 -12.61
N LEU A 143 2.57 -3.49 -12.01
CA LEU A 143 1.65 -2.59 -11.31
C LEU A 143 2.05 -2.37 -9.85
N PHE A 144 2.47 -3.44 -9.17
CA PHE A 144 2.80 -3.40 -7.74
C PHE A 144 3.80 -4.50 -7.39
N ALA A 145 4.71 -4.22 -6.46
CA ALA A 145 5.62 -5.20 -5.89
C ALA A 145 5.84 -4.87 -4.42
N HIS A 146 5.76 -5.88 -3.54
CA HIS A 146 6.08 -5.73 -2.12
C HIS A 146 6.62 -7.02 -1.53
N GLU A 147 7.30 -6.93 -0.39
CA GLU A 147 7.77 -8.07 0.39
C GLU A 147 6.77 -8.35 1.52
N SER A 148 6.15 -9.54 1.50
CA SER A 148 5.05 -9.96 2.38
C SER A 148 5.56 -10.78 3.60
N GLY A 149 6.87 -10.98 3.71
CA GLY A 149 7.53 -11.72 4.80
C GLY A 149 9.00 -12.01 4.49
N ARG A 150 9.74 -12.69 5.38
CA ARG A 150 11.20 -12.92 5.22
C ARG A 150 11.53 -13.56 3.87
N GLY A 151 11.96 -12.75 2.90
CA GLY A 151 12.35 -13.19 1.56
C GLY A 151 11.19 -13.62 0.65
N VAL A 152 9.93 -13.34 1.01
CA VAL A 152 8.77 -13.62 0.15
C VAL A 152 8.31 -12.34 -0.53
N HIS A 153 8.36 -12.34 -1.85
CA HIS A 153 7.96 -11.21 -2.68
C HIS A 153 6.65 -11.51 -3.40
N GLU A 154 5.77 -10.51 -3.45
CA GLU A 154 4.55 -10.55 -4.25
C GLU A 154 4.62 -9.47 -5.33
N PHE A 155 4.37 -9.88 -6.57
CA PHE A 155 4.39 -9.03 -7.77
C PHE A 155 3.02 -9.07 -8.45
N TYR A 156 2.55 -7.90 -8.91
CA TYR A 156 1.31 -7.76 -9.66
C TYR A 156 1.64 -7.29 -11.07
N LEU A 157 1.36 -8.14 -12.05
CA LEU A 157 1.76 -7.97 -13.44
C LEU A 157 0.52 -7.87 -14.30
N ARG A 158 0.37 -6.78 -15.05
CA ARG A 158 -0.67 -6.65 -16.06
C ARG A 158 -0.17 -7.20 -17.39
N ARG A 159 -0.96 -8.04 -18.04
CA ARG A 159 -0.70 -8.46 -19.41
C ARG A 159 -0.89 -7.27 -20.36
N THR A 160 0.14 -6.97 -21.14
CA THR A 160 0.13 -5.92 -22.18
C THR A 160 -0.38 -6.45 -23.51
#